data_AF-A0A2H6AFE4-F1
#
_entry.id   AF-A0A2H6AFE4-F1
#
_cell.length_a   1.000
_cell.length_b   1.000
_cell.length_c   1.000
_cell.angle_alpha   90.00
_cell.angle_beta   90.00
_cell.angle_gamma   90.00
#
_symmetry.space_group_name_H-M   'P 1'
#
loop_
_entity.id
_entity.type
_entity.pdbx_description
1 polymer ?
#
loop_
_entity_poly.entity_id
_entity_poly.type
_entity_poly.pdbx_seq_one_letter_code
_entity_poly.pdbx_strand_id
1 'polypeptide(L)'
;MTARDELAQATWECEVPDVVGTKRLAAELAKHLFPGAVIGLIGELGAGKTFFVRSLADALGTPDSRLVNSPTFILIQEYEGRLPIYHFDTYRLNRVRDFVDLGVHEYFGGDGVCLIEWADRVQSVLPPERLEITLAITGPTRRRIRLHAYGSAYVQLVEKVQHAGVSLDRVGATADNASEGIRTRA
;
A
#
# COMPACT_ATOMS: atom_id res chain seq x y z
N MET A 1 -1.37 12.45 29.53
CA MET A 1 -2.71 12.25 28.94
C MET A 1 -2.90 13.31 27.88
N THR A 2 -2.28 13.12 26.72
CA THR A 2 -2.45 13.98 25.55
C THR A 2 -3.40 13.27 24.61
N ALA A 3 -4.40 14.00 24.12
CA ALA A 3 -5.28 13.54 23.06
C ALA A 3 -4.40 12.92 21.97
N ARG A 4 -4.66 11.66 21.62
CA ARG A 4 -4.14 11.10 20.39
C ARG A 4 -4.75 11.98 19.31
N ASP A 5 -3.96 12.84 18.68
CA ASP A 5 -4.40 13.47 17.43
C ASP A 5 -4.73 12.30 16.50
N GLU A 6 -6.02 12.10 16.28
CA GLU A 6 -6.50 11.06 15.36
C GLU A 6 -5.97 11.44 13.98
N LEU A 7 -5.08 10.61 13.44
CA LEU A 7 -4.54 10.82 12.10
C LEU A 7 -5.69 10.90 11.11
N ALA A 8 -5.61 11.86 10.19
CA ALA A 8 -6.52 11.92 9.05
C ALA A 8 -6.49 10.58 8.30
N GLN A 9 -7.66 10.07 7.92
CA GLN A 9 -7.80 8.80 7.24
C GLN A 9 -8.76 8.92 6.06
N ALA A 10 -8.52 8.13 5.02
CA ALA A 10 -9.40 8.01 3.87
C ALA A 10 -9.33 6.60 3.30
N THR A 11 -10.47 6.10 2.84
CA THR A 11 -10.56 4.82 2.12
C THR A 11 -11.16 5.06 0.75
N TRP A 12 -10.54 4.47 -0.27
CA TRP A 12 -11.13 4.36 -1.60
C TRP A 12 -10.95 2.94 -2.14
N GLU A 13 -11.96 2.43 -2.84
CA GLU A 13 -11.95 1.07 -3.39
C GLU A 13 -12.44 1.06 -4.84
N CYS A 14 -11.87 0.15 -5.64
CA CYS A 14 -12.25 -0.05 -7.02
C CYS A 14 -12.12 -1.51 -7.44
N GLU A 15 -12.93 -1.92 -8.42
CA GLU A 15 -12.70 -3.17 -9.16
C GLU A 15 -11.78 -2.90 -10.35
N VAL A 16 -10.81 -3.79 -10.49
CA VAL A 16 -9.79 -3.78 -11.52
C VAL A 16 -9.96 -5.05 -12.36
N PRO A 17 -10.39 -4.94 -13.63
CA PRO A 17 -10.82 -6.12 -14.39
C PRO A 17 -9.65 -7.01 -14.86
N ASP A 18 -8.46 -6.43 -14.97
CA ASP A 18 -7.28 -7.07 -15.55
C ASP A 18 -5.96 -6.40 -15.10
N VAL A 19 -4.85 -6.96 -15.58
CA VAL A 19 -3.50 -6.46 -15.31
C VAL A 19 -3.24 -5.05 -15.87
N VAL A 20 -3.97 -4.62 -16.91
CA VAL A 20 -3.83 -3.27 -17.48
C VAL A 20 -4.42 -2.25 -16.52
N GLY A 21 -5.56 -2.56 -15.90
CA GLY A 21 -6.15 -1.74 -14.85
C GLY A 21 -5.22 -1.57 -13.65
N THR A 22 -4.56 -2.64 -13.20
CA THR A 22 -3.57 -2.56 -12.10
C THR A 22 -2.39 -1.66 -12.46
N LYS A 23 -1.87 -1.77 -13.70
CA LYS A 23 -0.81 -0.88 -14.18
C LYS A 23 -1.24 0.59 -14.22
N ARG A 24 -2.48 0.87 -14.68
CA ARG A 24 -3.03 2.23 -14.70
C ARG A 24 -3.15 2.81 -13.29
N LEU A 25 -3.64 2.02 -12.34
CA LEU A 25 -3.74 2.45 -10.94
C LEU A 25 -2.35 2.72 -10.34
N ALA A 26 -1.38 1.83 -10.54
CA ALA A 26 -0.01 2.04 -10.09
C ALA A 26 0.62 3.29 -10.73
N ALA A 27 0.40 3.52 -12.02
CA ALA A 27 0.90 4.69 -12.72
C ALA A 27 0.26 6.00 -12.22
N GLU A 28 -1.03 5.98 -11.90
CA GLU A 28 -1.69 7.15 -11.30
C GLU A 28 -1.15 7.42 -9.90
N LEU A 29 -1.00 6.37 -9.08
CA LEU A 29 -0.41 6.48 -7.74
C LEU A 29 0.99 7.10 -7.80
N ALA A 30 1.83 6.62 -8.74
CA ALA A 30 3.21 7.08 -8.89
C ALA A 30 3.31 8.61 -9.05
N LYS A 31 2.40 9.24 -9.79
CA LYS A 31 2.41 10.70 -10.03
C LYS A 31 2.36 11.53 -8.75
N HIS A 32 1.76 10.99 -7.69
CA HIS A 32 1.51 11.69 -6.43
C HIS A 32 2.40 11.21 -5.28
N LEU A 33 3.27 10.22 -5.51
CA LEU A 33 4.23 9.77 -4.52
C LEU A 33 5.31 10.82 -4.23
N PHE A 34 5.77 10.79 -2.99
CA PHE A 34 6.74 11.72 -2.41
C PHE A 34 7.86 10.95 -1.70
N PRO A 35 9.07 11.54 -1.54
CA PRO A 35 10.14 10.97 -0.73
C PRO A 35 9.67 10.63 0.68
N GLY A 36 10.03 9.45 1.17
CA GLY A 36 9.69 8.95 2.50
C GLY A 36 8.33 8.24 2.56
N ALA A 37 7.60 8.16 1.44
CA ALA A 37 6.31 7.47 1.41
C ALA A 37 6.46 5.97 1.74
N VAL A 38 5.57 5.46 2.59
CA VAL A 38 5.50 4.05 2.97
C VAL A 38 4.19 3.45 2.50
N ILE A 39 4.28 2.37 1.73
CA ILE A 39 3.15 1.65 1.15
C ILE A 39 3.20 0.19 1.59
N GLY A 40 2.21 -0.24 2.37
CA GLY A 40 2.00 -1.64 2.71
C GLY A 40 1.08 -2.33 1.70
N LEU A 41 1.49 -3.47 1.14
CA LEU A 41 0.68 -4.29 0.25
C LEU A 41 0.20 -5.55 0.98
N ILE A 42 -1.12 -5.71 1.04
CA ILE A 42 -1.80 -6.79 1.76
C ILE A 42 -2.66 -7.57 0.77
N GLY A 43 -2.72 -8.88 0.93
CA GLY A 43 -3.55 -9.75 0.11
C GLY A 43 -3.01 -11.18 0.08
N GLU A 44 -3.85 -12.11 -0.35
CA GLU A 44 -3.51 -13.53 -0.40
C GLU A 44 -2.38 -13.83 -1.41
N LEU A 45 -1.86 -15.06 -1.39
CA LEU A 45 -0.91 -15.52 -2.39
C LEU A 45 -1.55 -15.45 -3.78
N GLY A 46 -0.84 -14.90 -4.77
CA GLY A 46 -1.39 -14.70 -6.11
C GLY A 46 -2.32 -13.50 -6.29
N ALA A 47 -2.58 -12.71 -5.23
CA ALA A 47 -3.38 -11.48 -5.32
C ALA A 47 -2.75 -10.41 -6.25
N GLY A 48 -1.44 -10.50 -6.51
CA GLY A 48 -0.73 -9.63 -7.44
C GLY A 48 0.09 -8.52 -6.78
N LYS A 49 0.46 -8.67 -5.50
CA LYS A 49 1.30 -7.73 -4.73
C LYS A 49 2.60 -7.38 -5.46
N THR A 50 3.45 -8.37 -5.77
CA THR A 50 4.68 -8.16 -6.55
C THR A 50 4.42 -7.54 -7.94
N PHE A 51 3.31 -7.90 -8.59
CA PHE A 51 2.94 -7.30 -9.87
C PHE A 51 2.60 -5.81 -9.74
N PHE A 52 1.93 -5.43 -8.63
CA PHE A 52 1.67 -4.03 -8.30
C PHE A 52 2.98 -3.28 -8.05
N VAL A 53 3.90 -3.85 -7.24
CA VAL A 53 5.23 -3.27 -6.97
C VAL A 53 5.99 -3.05 -8.28
N ARG A 54 6.04 -4.05 -9.15
CA ARG A 54 6.66 -3.94 -10.47
C ARG A 54 6.04 -2.84 -11.31
N SER A 55 4.70 -2.76 -11.34
CA SER A 55 3.98 -1.75 -12.12
C SER A 55 4.23 -0.34 -11.58
N LEU A 56 4.38 -0.19 -10.27
CA LEU A 56 4.70 1.08 -9.64
C LEU A 56 6.15 1.48 -9.93
N ALA A 57 7.10 0.53 -9.88
CA ALA A 57 8.50 0.76 -10.23
C ALA A 57 8.68 1.19 -11.69
N ASP A 58 7.96 0.53 -12.61
CA ASP A 58 7.88 0.93 -14.02
C ASP A 58 7.42 2.38 -14.17
N ALA A 59 6.33 2.76 -13.48
CA ALA A 59 5.80 4.12 -13.51
C ALA A 59 6.69 5.16 -12.81
N LEU A 60 7.54 4.74 -11.88
CA LEU A 60 8.57 5.57 -11.27
C LEU A 60 9.82 5.68 -12.16
N GLY A 61 9.89 4.97 -13.29
CA GLY A 61 10.99 5.08 -14.26
C GLY A 61 12.19 4.19 -13.96
N THR A 62 12.01 3.07 -13.25
CA THR A 62 13.06 2.07 -13.09
C THR A 62 13.52 1.54 -14.46
N PRO A 63 14.83 1.59 -14.80
CA PRO A 63 15.33 1.28 -16.16
C PRO A 63 14.97 -0.11 -16.69
N ASP A 64 14.92 -1.14 -15.85
CA ASP A 64 14.41 -2.47 -16.20
C ASP A 64 13.48 -3.01 -15.10
N SER A 65 12.24 -2.51 -15.09
CA SER A 65 11.21 -2.93 -14.13
C SER A 65 10.92 -4.44 -14.17
N ARG A 66 11.28 -5.18 -15.23
CA ARG A 66 11.10 -6.65 -15.30
C ARG A 66 11.98 -7.39 -14.30
N LEU A 67 13.07 -6.77 -13.84
CA LEU A 67 13.96 -7.32 -12.81
C LEU A 67 13.38 -7.17 -11.41
N VAL A 68 12.32 -6.37 -11.23
CA VAL A 68 11.59 -6.24 -9.96
C VAL A 68 10.85 -7.54 -9.68
N ASN A 69 11.36 -8.30 -8.74
CA ASN A 69 10.85 -9.61 -8.32
C ASN A 69 10.71 -9.62 -6.80
N SER A 70 9.84 -10.49 -6.27
CA SER A 70 9.64 -10.59 -4.82
C SER A 70 10.97 -10.90 -4.12
N PRO A 71 11.45 -10.05 -3.20
CA PRO A 71 12.69 -10.27 -2.47
C PRO A 71 12.49 -11.31 -1.36
N THR A 72 11.68 -12.35 -1.56
CA THR A 72 11.27 -13.29 -0.51
C THR A 72 12.43 -13.93 0.26
N PHE A 73 13.60 -14.09 -0.37
CA PHE A 73 14.79 -14.69 0.25
C PHE A 73 15.83 -13.68 0.75
N ILE A 74 15.94 -12.52 0.10
CA ILE A 74 16.89 -11.46 0.47
C ILE A 74 16.26 -10.34 1.29
N LEU A 75 14.94 -10.44 1.50
CA LEU A 75 14.05 -9.63 2.34
C LEU A 75 13.88 -8.17 1.88
N ILE A 76 14.93 -7.55 1.31
CA ILE A 76 14.92 -6.23 0.70
C ILE A 76 15.61 -6.23 -0.67
N GLN A 77 15.07 -5.45 -1.62
CA GLN A 77 15.75 -5.04 -2.84
C GLN A 77 15.59 -3.54 -3.06
N GLU A 78 16.62 -2.92 -3.59
CA GLU A 78 16.63 -1.49 -3.94
C GLU A 78 16.62 -1.33 -5.45
N TYR A 79 15.79 -0.40 -5.94
CA TYR A 79 15.72 -0.08 -7.36
C TYR A 79 15.81 1.42 -7.59
N GLU A 80 16.51 1.80 -8.66
CA GLU A 80 16.54 3.18 -9.13
C GLU A 80 15.21 3.58 -9.75
N GLY A 81 14.92 4.87 -9.71
CA GLY A 81 13.75 5.51 -10.31
C GLY A 81 13.75 7.00 -10.00
N ARG A 82 12.71 7.71 -10.42
CA ARG A 82 12.46 9.11 -10.02
C ARG A 82 12.46 9.28 -8.50
N LEU A 83 11.97 8.27 -7.80
CA LEU A 83 12.17 8.05 -6.37
C LEU A 83 12.87 6.69 -6.22
N PRO A 84 13.96 6.57 -5.44
CA PRO A 84 14.50 5.26 -5.08
C PRO A 84 13.41 4.38 -4.49
N ILE A 85 13.44 3.08 -4.78
CA ILE A 85 12.43 2.14 -4.31
C ILE A 85 13.07 1.14 -3.37
N TYR A 86 12.52 1.01 -2.17
CA TYR A 86 12.92 0.02 -1.19
C TYR A 86 11.82 -1.03 -1.08
N HIS A 87 12.00 -2.16 -1.77
CA HIS A 87 11.02 -3.23 -1.85
C HIS A 87 11.32 -4.28 -0.79
N PHE A 88 10.38 -4.48 0.12
CA PHE A 88 10.43 -5.51 1.16
C PHE A 88 9.38 -6.59 0.91
N ASP A 89 9.71 -7.83 1.25
CA ASP A 89 8.77 -8.95 1.32
C ASP A 89 8.88 -9.64 2.67
N THR A 90 7.85 -9.46 3.51
CA THR A 90 7.85 -9.93 4.89
C THR A 90 7.19 -11.30 5.08
N TYR A 91 6.84 -11.99 3.99
CA TYR A 91 6.15 -13.29 4.01
C TYR A 91 6.87 -14.33 4.89
N ARG A 92 8.21 -14.37 4.80
CA ARG A 92 9.05 -15.36 5.48
C ARG A 92 9.57 -14.92 6.85
N LEU A 93 9.22 -13.72 7.31
CA LEU A 93 9.62 -13.30 8.65
C LEU A 93 8.84 -14.12 9.69
N ASN A 94 9.58 -14.63 10.67
CA ASN A 94 9.01 -15.43 11.77
C ASN A 94 8.49 -14.51 12.87
N ARG A 95 9.18 -13.40 13.12
CA ARG A 95 8.82 -12.41 14.13
C ARG A 95 8.91 -11.01 13.54
N VAL A 96 8.03 -10.13 14.01
CA VAL A 96 8.06 -8.69 13.71
C VAL A 96 9.44 -8.07 13.99
N ARG A 97 10.12 -8.50 15.06
CA ARG A 97 11.46 -8.04 15.41
C ARG A 97 12.50 -8.32 14.31
N ASP A 98 12.35 -9.39 13.54
CA ASP A 98 13.26 -9.71 12.45
C ASP A 98 13.23 -8.59 11.38
N PHE A 99 12.11 -7.86 11.24
CA PHE A 99 12.01 -6.70 10.35
C PHE A 99 12.75 -5.46 10.89
N VAL A 100 12.71 -5.27 12.21
CA VAL A 100 13.45 -4.19 12.89
C VAL A 100 14.95 -4.44 12.82
N ASP A 101 15.37 -5.69 13.05
CA ASP A 101 16.78 -6.10 13.01
C ASP A 101 17.38 -5.98 11.58
N LEU A 102 16.54 -5.94 10.53
CA LEU A 102 16.96 -5.60 9.15
C LEU A 102 17.27 -4.11 8.94
N GLY A 103 17.03 -3.24 9.93
CA GLY A 103 17.27 -1.81 9.81
C GLY A 103 16.17 -1.04 9.07
N VAL A 104 14.94 -1.57 8.97
CA VAL A 104 13.85 -0.95 8.18
C VAL A 104 13.58 0.52 8.55
N HIS A 105 13.82 0.92 9.80
CA HIS A 105 13.61 2.28 10.26
C HIS A 105 14.50 3.31 9.55
N GLU A 106 15.62 2.90 8.97
CA GLU A 106 16.51 3.77 8.18
C GLU A 106 15.90 4.13 6.82
N TYR A 107 14.95 3.33 6.33
CA TYR A 107 14.28 3.53 5.06
C TYR A 107 12.99 4.36 5.19
N PHE A 108 12.32 4.29 6.35
CA PHE A 108 11.11 5.08 6.61
C PHE A 108 11.43 6.56 6.67
N GLY A 109 10.76 7.36 5.84
CA GLY A 109 11.03 8.80 5.78
C GLY A 109 12.35 9.17 5.07
N GLY A 110 13.03 8.21 4.42
CA GLY A 110 14.21 8.47 3.60
C GLY A 110 13.88 9.13 2.25
N ASP A 111 14.84 9.15 1.32
CA ASP A 111 14.69 9.85 0.04
C ASP A 111 13.81 9.09 -0.99
N GLY A 112 13.53 7.82 -0.72
CA GLY A 112 12.79 6.91 -1.60
C GLY A 112 11.37 6.58 -1.14
N VAL A 113 10.81 5.50 -1.70
CA VAL A 113 9.50 4.95 -1.35
C VAL A 113 9.68 3.52 -0.86
N CYS A 114 9.12 3.22 0.32
CA CYS A 114 9.09 1.87 0.85
C CYS A 114 7.85 1.13 0.34
N LEU A 115 8.05 -0.03 -0.29
CA LEU A 115 6.99 -0.93 -0.75
C LEU A 115 7.10 -2.25 0.01
N ILE A 116 6.13 -2.55 0.87
CA ILE A 116 6.23 -3.67 1.81
C ILE A 116 5.15 -4.69 1.50
N GLU A 117 5.52 -5.82 0.91
CA GLU A 117 4.59 -6.95 0.75
C GLU A 117 4.35 -7.67 2.08
N TRP A 118 3.11 -8.12 2.28
CA TRP A 118 2.63 -8.79 3.50
C TRP A 118 2.73 -7.89 4.74
N ALA A 119 2.49 -6.59 4.55
CA ALA A 119 2.62 -5.56 5.57
C ALA A 119 1.80 -5.84 6.84
N ASP A 120 0.72 -6.60 6.74
CA ASP A 120 -0.10 -7.10 7.86
C ASP A 120 0.71 -7.93 8.86
N ARG A 121 1.77 -8.62 8.43
CA ARG A 121 2.66 -9.41 9.30
C ARG A 121 3.57 -8.55 10.18
N VAL A 122 3.75 -7.28 9.84
CA VAL A 122 4.67 -6.35 10.51
C VAL A 122 4.00 -5.03 10.92
N GLN A 123 2.67 -5.03 11.02
CA GLN A 123 1.87 -3.81 11.21
C GLN A 123 2.30 -2.96 12.42
N SER A 124 2.75 -3.58 13.51
CA SER A 124 3.19 -2.88 14.72
C SER A 124 4.53 -2.13 14.57
N VAL A 125 5.26 -2.33 13.48
CA VAL A 125 6.54 -1.65 13.17
C VAL A 125 6.37 -0.59 12.09
N LEU A 126 5.29 -0.66 11.30
CA LEU A 126 5.02 0.32 10.25
C LEU A 126 4.82 1.72 10.86
N PRO A 127 5.19 2.78 10.12
CA PRO A 127 4.96 4.13 10.60
C PRO A 127 3.45 4.42 10.74
N PRO A 128 3.09 5.33 11.65
CA PRO A 128 1.70 5.71 11.89
C PRO A 128 1.05 6.28 10.62
N GLU A 129 1.79 7.11 9.87
CA GLU A 129 1.36 7.63 8.56
C GLU A 129 1.89 6.72 7.44
N ARG A 130 0.97 6.19 6.63
CA ARG A 130 1.26 5.26 5.53
C ARG A 130 0.06 5.10 4.61
N LEU A 131 0.28 4.49 3.46
CA LEU A 131 -0.77 3.94 2.62
C LEU A 131 -0.81 2.42 2.74
N GLU A 132 -1.98 1.84 3.00
CA GLU A 132 -2.22 0.40 2.89
C GLU A 132 -3.00 0.11 1.60
N ILE A 133 -2.51 -0.83 0.79
CA ILE A 133 -3.12 -1.30 -0.44
C ILE A 133 -3.51 -2.76 -0.23
N THR A 134 -4.81 -3.02 -0.15
CA THR A 134 -5.35 -4.38 -0.05
C THR A 134 -5.78 -4.86 -1.43
N LEU A 135 -5.26 -6.01 -1.86
CA LEU A 135 -5.61 -6.67 -3.13
C LEU A 135 -6.40 -7.96 -2.83
N ALA A 136 -7.66 -8.00 -3.25
CA ALA A 136 -8.52 -9.18 -3.15
C ALA A 136 -8.80 -9.79 -4.53
N ILE A 137 -8.74 -11.12 -4.63
CA ILE A 137 -9.05 -11.85 -5.86
C ILE A 137 -10.57 -11.94 -6.01
N THR A 138 -11.13 -11.29 -7.04
CA THR A 138 -12.58 -11.29 -7.33
C THR A 138 -12.93 -12.05 -8.61
N GLY A 139 -11.92 -12.61 -9.28
CA GLY A 139 -12.06 -13.46 -10.46
C GLY A 139 -10.70 -13.84 -11.03
N PRO A 140 -10.66 -14.58 -12.16
CA PRO A 140 -9.41 -15.05 -12.75
C PRO A 140 -8.42 -13.91 -13.03
N THR A 141 -8.90 -12.82 -13.64
CA THR A 141 -8.11 -11.62 -13.93
C THR A 141 -8.48 -10.43 -13.07
N ARG A 142 -9.59 -10.52 -12.33
CA ARG A 142 -10.20 -9.40 -11.60
C ARG A 142 -9.64 -9.28 -10.20
N ARG A 143 -9.40 -8.05 -9.77
CA ARG A 143 -8.98 -7.71 -8.41
C ARG A 143 -9.83 -6.58 -7.89
N ARG A 144 -10.22 -6.66 -6.63
CA ARG A 144 -10.66 -5.50 -5.88
C ARG A 144 -9.46 -4.90 -5.16
N ILE A 145 -9.21 -3.61 -5.37
CA ILE A 145 -8.10 -2.90 -4.76
C ILE A 145 -8.66 -1.81 -3.87
N ARG A 146 -8.34 -1.90 -2.58
CA ARG A 146 -8.67 -0.90 -1.55
C ARG A 146 -7.43 -0.14 -1.14
N LEU A 147 -7.48 1.18 -1.25
CA LEU A 147 -6.48 2.12 -0.74
C LEU A 147 -6.97 2.66 0.61
N HIS A 148 -6.19 2.47 1.67
CA HIS A 148 -6.47 3.01 3.00
C HIS A 148 -5.30 3.90 3.45
N ALA A 149 -5.55 5.21 3.52
CA ALA A 149 -4.57 6.20 3.92
C ALA A 149 -4.63 6.49 5.43
N TYR A 150 -3.46 6.64 6.04
CA TYR A 150 -3.27 7.21 7.37
C TYR A 150 -2.31 8.40 7.25
N GLY A 151 -2.70 9.58 7.74
CA GLY A 151 -1.94 10.82 7.60
C GLY A 151 -2.43 11.70 6.44
N SER A 152 -2.35 13.01 6.62
CA SER A 152 -2.95 13.99 5.68
C SER A 152 -2.33 13.94 4.28
N ALA A 153 -1.03 13.69 4.18
CA ALA A 153 -0.35 13.55 2.88
C ALA A 153 -0.89 12.35 2.08
N TYR A 154 -1.14 11.23 2.76
CA TYR A 154 -1.68 10.01 2.14
C TYR A 154 -3.17 10.16 1.81
N VAL A 155 -3.95 10.87 2.63
CA VAL A 155 -5.35 11.21 2.33
C VAL A 155 -5.44 12.01 1.04
N GLN A 156 -4.67 13.08 0.92
CA GLN A 156 -4.62 13.90 -0.30
C GLN A 156 -4.18 13.09 -1.53
N LEU A 157 -3.24 12.16 -1.35
CA LEU A 157 -2.82 11.24 -2.40
C LEU A 157 -3.97 10.34 -2.87
N VAL A 158 -4.71 9.71 -1.94
CA VAL A 158 -5.86 8.86 -2.29
C VAL A 158 -6.97 9.65 -2.98
N GLU A 159 -7.25 10.86 -2.50
CA GLU A 159 -8.21 11.76 -3.14
C GLU A 159 -7.81 12.08 -4.59
N LYS A 160 -6.54 12.42 -4.85
CA LYS A 160 -6.06 12.69 -6.22
C LYS A 160 -6.23 11.47 -7.13
N VAL A 161 -5.92 10.27 -6.65
CA VAL A 161 -6.12 9.02 -7.42
C VAL A 161 -7.60 8.76 -7.69
N GLN A 162 -8.48 9.00 -6.72
CA GLN A 162 -9.94 8.86 -6.88
C GLN A 162 -10.49 9.83 -7.94
N HIS A 163 -10.01 11.08 -7.95
CA HIS A 163 -10.47 12.12 -8.89
C HIS A 163 -9.91 11.96 -10.30
N ALA A 164 -8.76 11.30 -10.46
CA ALA A 164 -8.15 11.04 -11.77
C ALA A 164 -9.01 10.14 -12.68
N GLY A 165 -10.11 9.57 -12.17
CA GLY A 165 -11.10 8.89 -12.99
C GLY A 165 -10.52 7.67 -13.71
N VAL A 166 -9.58 6.97 -13.08
CA VAL A 166 -9.10 5.68 -13.58
C VAL A 166 -10.35 4.84 -13.82
N SER A 167 -10.64 4.53 -15.09
CA SER A 167 -11.90 3.89 -15.53
C SER A 167 -11.98 2.48 -14.94
N LEU A 168 -12.42 2.42 -13.70
CA LEU A 168 -12.49 1.27 -12.82
C LEU A 168 -13.89 1.29 -12.22
N ASP A 169 -14.55 0.14 -12.20
CA ASP A 169 -15.91 0.04 -11.70
C ASP A 169 -15.88 0.37 -10.20
N ARG A 170 -16.56 1.46 -9.81
CA ARG A 170 -16.63 1.87 -8.39
C ARG A 170 -17.42 0.81 -7.61
N VAL A 171 -16.80 0.25 -6.59
CA VAL A 171 -17.55 -0.45 -5.52
C VAL A 171 -17.87 0.62 -4.49
N GLY A 172 -19.14 0.75 -4.13
CA GLY A 172 -19.61 1.80 -3.23
C GLY A 172 -18.81 1.85 -1.92
N ALA A 173 -18.63 3.06 -1.38
CA ALA A 173 -17.97 3.25 -0.09
C ALA A 173 -18.80 2.56 1.01
N THR A 174 -18.24 1.55 1.69
CA THR A 174 -18.79 1.09 2.96
C THR A 174 -18.27 2.00 4.07
N ALA A 175 -19.14 2.87 4.58
CA ALA A 175 -18.94 3.46 5.89
C ALA A 175 -19.02 2.33 6.92
N ASP A 176 -17.94 2.07 7.65
CA ASP A 176 -17.98 1.24 8.84
C ASP A 176 -18.85 1.96 9.88
N ASN A 177 -20.14 1.61 9.92
CA ASN A 177 -21.05 2.09 10.95
C ASN A 177 -20.86 1.18 12.17
N ALA A 178 -19.98 1.58 13.08
CA ALA A 178 -19.90 0.97 14.40
C ALA A 178 -21.23 1.20 15.13
N SER A 179 -21.87 0.09 15.47
CA SER A 179 -23.19 -0.06 16.04
C SER A 179 -23.45 0.74 17.32
N GLU A 180 -24.61 1.41 17.33
CA GLU A 180 -25.36 1.80 18.53
C GLU A 180 -25.74 0.59 19.40
N GLY A 181 -25.84 0.83 20.71
CA GLY A 181 -26.41 -0.07 21.73
C GLY A 181 -25.41 -0.26 22.87
N ILE A 182 -25.62 0.27 24.09
CA ILE A 182 -26.79 0.05 24.95
C ILE A 182 -26.93 1.25 25.90
N ARG A 183 -28.11 1.88 25.88
CA ARG A 183 -28.61 2.65 27.02
C ARG A 183 -29.36 1.68 27.93
N THR A 184 -28.87 1.47 29.15
CA THR A 184 -29.71 0.90 30.22
C THR A 184 -30.05 2.03 31.17
N ARG A 185 -31.33 2.42 31.19
CA ARG A 185 -31.97 3.08 32.33
C ARG A 185 -32.54 2.00 33.23
N ALA A 186 -32.13 2.01 34.49
CA ALA A 186 -32.94 1.68 35.67
C ALA A 186 -32.30 2.41 36.86
#